data_AF-A0A930UU62-F1
#
_entry.id   AF-A0A930UU62-F1
#
_cell.length_a   1.000
_cell.length_b   1.000
_cell.length_c   1.000
_cell.angle_alpha   90.00
_cell.angle_beta   90.00
_cell.angle_gamma   90.00
#
_symmetry.space_group_name_H-M   'P 1'
#
loop_
_entity.id
_entity.type
_entity.pdbx_description
1 polymer ?
#
loop_
_entity_poly.entity_id
_entity_poly.type
_entity_poly.pdbx_seq_one_letter_code
_entity_poly.pdbx_strand_id
1 'polypeptide(L)'
;MQIHRRPRYRQDGISPWPFVGLIGMAAVFFLVAASGPFTPWWAQTLLFLGWGAALVAAIRWWEPHPARVVWVPLACGVMWFVVILAGVSALGW
;
A
#
# COMPACT_ATOMS: atom_id res chain seq x y z
N MET A 1 -41.56 10.33 -35.72
CA MET A 1 -41.23 10.01 -34.32
C MET A 1 -39.72 9.83 -34.21
N GLN A 2 -38.97 10.89 -33.85
CA GLN A 2 -37.51 10.80 -33.68
C GLN A 2 -37.18 10.35 -32.27
N ILE A 3 -36.62 9.15 -32.14
CA ILE A 3 -36.13 8.60 -30.88
C ILE A 3 -34.86 9.36 -30.51
N HIS A 4 -34.95 10.31 -29.58
CA HIS A 4 -33.78 10.91 -28.94
C HIS A 4 -33.05 9.82 -28.14
N ARG A 5 -32.02 9.21 -28.75
CA ARG A 5 -31.05 8.42 -27.99
C ARG A 5 -30.28 9.39 -27.09
N ARG A 6 -30.64 9.46 -25.81
CA ARG A 6 -29.79 10.13 -24.82
C ARG A 6 -28.40 9.48 -24.90
N PRO A 7 -27.30 10.24 -25.03
CA PRO A 7 -25.98 9.67 -24.89
C PRO A 7 -25.94 9.02 -23.51
N ARG A 8 -25.82 7.69 -23.46
CA ARG A 8 -25.48 6.99 -22.22
C ARG A 8 -24.12 7.55 -21.84
N TYR A 9 -24.07 8.38 -20.81
CA TYR A 9 -22.82 8.74 -20.17
C TYR A 9 -22.17 7.40 -19.83
N ARG A 10 -21.13 7.03 -20.58
CA ARG A 10 -20.34 5.87 -20.23
C ARG A 10 -19.78 6.23 -18.88
N GLN A 11 -20.31 5.62 -17.82
CA GLN A 11 -19.66 5.68 -16.54
C GLN A 11 -18.34 4.92 -16.74
N ASP A 12 -17.35 5.60 -17.31
CA ASP A 12 -15.95 5.25 -17.17
C ASP A 12 -15.67 5.50 -15.68
N GLY A 13 -16.18 4.58 -14.85
CA GLY A 13 -16.22 4.70 -13.41
C GLY A 13 -14.81 4.85 -12.91
N ILE A 14 -14.56 5.91 -12.16
CA ILE A 14 -13.29 6.10 -11.45
C ILE A 14 -13.00 4.81 -10.70
N SER A 15 -11.89 4.18 -11.05
CA SER A 15 -11.49 2.91 -10.44
C SER A 15 -11.33 3.09 -8.92
N PRO A 16 -11.99 2.27 -8.08
CA PRO A 16 -11.90 2.40 -6.62
C PRO A 16 -10.59 1.82 -6.06
N TRP A 17 -9.86 1.02 -6.85
CA TRP A 17 -8.65 0.31 -6.42
C TRP A 17 -7.55 1.17 -5.80
N PRO A 18 -7.27 2.38 -6.30
CA PRO A 18 -6.27 3.23 -5.69
C PRO A 18 -6.63 3.64 -4.25
N PHE A 19 -7.91 3.91 -3.97
CA PHE A 19 -8.38 4.19 -2.61
C PHE A 19 -8.20 2.99 -1.68
N VAL A 20 -8.57 1.79 -2.15
CA VAL A 20 -8.35 0.54 -1.39
C VAL A 20 -6.85 0.36 -1.10
N GLY A 21 -5.99 0.62 -2.08
CA GLY A 21 -4.55 0.55 -1.91
C GLY A 21 -4.01 1.56 -0.89
N LEU A 22 -4.46 2.81 -0.90
CA LEU A 22 -4.03 3.82 0.09
C LEU A 22 -4.56 3.52 1.50
N ILE A 23 -5.80 3.04 1.64
CA ILE A 23 -6.34 2.59 2.94
C ILE A 23 -5.48 1.42 3.46
N GLY A 24 -5.13 0.47 2.58
CA GLY A 24 -4.21 -0.60 2.92
C GLY A 24 -2.83 -0.08 3.36
N MET A 25 -2.29 0.92 2.68
CA MET A 25 -1.00 1.52 3.05
C MET A 25 -1.06 2.21 4.42
N ALA A 26 -2.18 2.88 4.73
CA ALA A 26 -2.41 3.45 6.05
C ALA A 26 -2.51 2.36 7.13
N ALA A 27 -3.18 1.24 6.86
CA ALA A 27 -3.22 0.11 7.79
C ALA A 27 -1.82 -0.47 8.05
N VAL A 28 -1.00 -0.64 7.00
CA VAL A 28 0.38 -1.15 7.12
C VAL A 28 1.28 -0.14 7.86
N PHE A 29 1.03 1.17 7.77
CA PHE A 29 1.75 2.15 8.57
C PHE A 29 1.62 1.87 10.06
N PHE A 30 0.42 1.54 10.55
CA PHE A 30 0.22 1.19 11.96
C PHE A 30 0.98 -0.07 12.36
N LEU A 31 1.03 -1.09 11.48
CA LEU A 31 1.84 -2.29 11.71
C LEU A 31 3.33 -1.96 11.85
N VAL A 32 3.86 -1.13 10.94
CA VAL A 32 5.25 -0.67 10.99
C VAL A 32 5.50 0.19 12.22
N ALA A 33 4.62 1.14 12.55
CA ALA A 33 4.81 2.01 13.70
C ALA A 33 4.72 1.25 15.04
N ALA A 34 3.80 0.29 15.14
CA ALA A 34 3.61 -0.52 16.34
C ALA A 34 4.79 -1.46 16.63
N SER A 35 5.66 -1.76 15.66
CA SER A 35 6.87 -2.55 15.91
C SER A 35 7.98 -1.77 16.61
N GLY A 36 7.89 -0.44 16.67
CA GLY A 36 8.93 0.44 17.20
C GLY A 36 9.51 0.05 18.57
N PRO A 37 8.69 -0.31 19.58
CA PRO A 37 9.20 -0.73 20.89
C PRO A 37 10.01 -2.04 20.89
N PHE A 38 9.85 -2.85 19.85
CA PHE A 38 10.47 -4.18 19.74
C PHE A 38 11.66 -4.19 18.78
N THR A 39 11.75 -3.20 17.90
CA THR A 39 12.83 -3.13 16.90
C THR A 39 13.94 -2.17 17.30
N PRO A 40 15.21 -2.45 16.96
CA PRO A 40 16.27 -1.46 17.09
C PRO A 40 16.00 -0.29 16.13
N TRP A 41 16.46 0.91 16.52
CA TRP A 41 16.18 2.16 15.82
C TRP A 41 16.51 2.11 14.32
N TRP A 42 17.58 1.41 13.93
CA TRP A 42 17.99 1.29 12.52
C TRP A 42 17.02 0.42 11.73
N ALA A 43 16.53 -0.69 12.29
CA ALA A 43 15.57 -1.57 11.64
C ALA A 43 14.23 -0.87 11.48
N GLN A 44 13.79 -0.18 12.54
CA GLN A 44 12.59 0.65 12.50
C GLN A 44 12.68 1.74 11.42
N THR A 45 13.84 2.40 11.32
CA THR A 45 14.10 3.42 10.29
C THR A 45 14.02 2.82 8.89
N LEU A 46 14.67 1.67 8.65
CA LEU A 46 14.62 0.98 7.36
C LEU A 46 13.19 0.53 7.00
N LEU A 47 12.41 0.05 7.97
CA LEU A 47 11.00 -0.30 7.76
C LEU A 47 10.18 0.91 7.33
N PHE A 48 10.35 2.06 8.00
CA PHE A 48 9.68 3.30 7.59
C PHE A 48 10.13 3.80 6.21
N LEU A 49 11.41 3.69 5.87
CA LEU A 49 11.91 4.03 4.54
C LEU A 49 11.33 3.11 3.46
N GLY A 50 11.30 1.79 3.71
CA GLY A 50 10.69 0.81 2.81
C GLY A 50 9.20 1.07 2.60
N TRP A 51 8.47 1.33 3.69
CA TRP A 51 7.06 1.74 3.63
C TRP A 51 6.88 3.06 2.86
N GLY A 52 7.73 4.06 3.10
CA GLY A 52 7.67 5.35 2.42
C GLY A 52 7.90 5.21 0.91
N ALA A 53 8.87 4.38 0.51
CA ALA A 53 9.11 4.05 -0.90
C ALA A 53 7.89 3.34 -1.53
N ALA A 54 7.27 2.40 -0.81
CA ALA A 54 6.04 1.75 -1.23
C ALA A 54 4.88 2.75 -1.36
N LEU A 55 4.73 3.71 -0.45
CA LEU A 55 3.72 4.75 -0.53
C LEU A 55 3.90 5.62 -1.78
N VAL A 56 5.14 6.05 -2.04
CA VAL A 56 5.47 6.80 -3.27
C VAL A 56 5.13 5.98 -4.51
N ALA A 57 5.41 4.67 -4.52
CA ALA A 57 5.03 3.78 -5.62
C ALA A 57 3.50 3.69 -5.79
N ALA A 58 2.74 3.55 -4.69
CA ALA A 58 1.28 3.53 -4.71
C ALA A 58 0.69 4.82 -5.31
N ILE A 59 1.22 5.99 -4.92
CA ILE A 59 0.80 7.29 -5.46
C ILE A 59 1.15 7.39 -6.95
N ARG A 60 2.36 6.97 -7.35
CA ARG A 60 2.79 6.99 -8.77
C ARG A 60 1.99 6.05 -9.66
N TRP A 61 1.49 4.94 -9.12
CA TRP A 61 0.69 3.97 -9.86
C TRP A 61 -0.81 4.28 -9.88
N TRP A 62 -1.23 5.32 -9.15
CA TRP A 62 -2.63 5.72 -9.02
C TRP A 62 -3.36 5.87 -10.37
N GLU A 63 -2.77 6.59 -11.32
CA GLU A 63 -3.35 6.79 -12.66
C GLU A 63 -2.90 5.73 -13.68
N PRO A 64 -1.61 5.37 -13.80
CA PRO A 64 -1.17 4.47 -14.87
C PRO A 64 -1.67 3.03 -14.69
N HIS A 65 -1.77 2.57 -13.43
CA HIS A 65 -2.02 1.18 -13.08
C HIS A 65 -2.90 1.03 -11.82
N PRO A 66 -4.14 1.54 -11.83
CA PRO A 66 -4.97 1.67 -10.63
C PRO A 66 -5.23 0.33 -9.92
N ALA A 67 -5.40 -0.76 -10.69
CA ALA A 67 -5.58 -2.10 -10.12
C ALA A 67 -4.32 -2.66 -9.45
N ARG A 68 -3.12 -2.15 -9.76
CA ARG A 68 -1.87 -2.61 -9.15
C ARG A 68 -1.63 -2.00 -7.78
N VAL A 69 -2.24 -0.85 -7.48
CA VAL A 69 -2.07 -0.13 -6.21
C VAL A 69 -2.46 -0.98 -5.01
N VAL A 70 -3.43 -1.90 -5.15
CA VAL A 70 -3.86 -2.82 -4.08
C VAL A 70 -2.78 -3.82 -3.68
N TRP A 71 -1.86 -4.16 -4.58
CA TRP A 71 -0.77 -5.10 -4.28
C TRP A 71 0.36 -4.47 -3.48
N VAL A 72 0.48 -3.14 -3.49
CA VAL A 72 1.52 -2.41 -2.77
C VAL A 72 1.44 -2.63 -1.26
N PRO A 73 0.30 -2.42 -0.57
CA PRO A 73 0.21 -2.70 0.86
C PRO A 73 0.40 -4.19 1.20
N LEU A 74 -0.03 -5.11 0.31
CA LEU A 74 0.21 -6.54 0.51
C LEU A 74 1.71 -6.86 0.49
N ALA A 75 2.44 -6.37 -0.51
CA ALA A 75 3.89 -6.53 -0.60
C ALA A 75 4.60 -5.88 0.60
N CYS A 76 4.15 -4.69 1.02
CA CYS A 76 4.70 -4.00 2.18
C CYS A 76 4.44 -4.76 3.49
N GLY A 77 3.26 -5.36 3.66
CA GLY A 77 2.94 -6.20 4.82
C GLY A 77 3.77 -7.48 4.85
N VAL A 78 3.97 -8.14 3.70
CA VAL A 78 4.85 -9.31 3.58
C VAL A 78 6.30 -8.94 3.90
N MET A 79 6.80 -7.83 3.36
CA MET A 79 8.13 -7.30 3.69
C MET A 79 8.30 -7.08 5.20
N TRP A 80 7.34 -6.38 5.83
CA TRP A 80 7.34 -6.18 7.29
C TRP A 80 7.40 -7.51 8.03
N PHE A 81 6.56 -8.47 7.67
CA PHE A 81 6.50 -9.78 8.32
C PHE A 81 7.84 -10.54 8.22
N VAL A 82 8.44 -10.55 7.04
CA VAL A 82 9.76 -11.17 6.80
C VAL A 82 10.84 -10.49 7.63
N VAL A 83 10.85 -9.17 7.70
CA VAL A 83 11.85 -8.42 8.49
C VAL A 83 11.70 -8.69 9.98
N ILE A 84 10.48 -8.70 10.51
CA ILE A 84 10.24 -9.01 11.93
C ILE A 84 10.64 -10.45 12.25
N LEU A 85 10.25 -11.42 11.41
CA LEU A 85 10.67 -12.82 11.58
C LEU A 85 12.19 -12.98 11.53
N ALA A 86 12.86 -12.30 10.59
CA ALA A 86 14.32 -12.34 10.49
C ALA A 86 14.99 -11.67 11.69
N GLY A 87 14.44 -10.56 12.19
CA GLY A 87 14.89 -9.88 13.40
C GLY A 87 14.89 -10.83 14.60
N VAL A 88 13.75 -11.46 14.86
CA VAL A 88 13.58 -12.37 15.99
C VAL A 88 14.41 -13.65 15.83
N SER A 89 14.47 -14.24 14.63
CA SER A 89 15.12 -15.55 14.42
C SER A 89 16.63 -15.49 14.21
N ALA A 90 17.17 -14.43 13.61
CA ALA A 90 18.58 -14.34 13.24
C ALA A 90 19.35 -13.23 13.98
N LEU A 91 18.68 -12.18 14.43
CA LEU A 91 19.33 -11.00 15.03
C LEU A 91 19.02 -10.83 16.53
N GLY A 92 18.01 -11.54 17.05
CA GLY A 92 17.71 -11.61 18.49
C GLY A 92 17.10 -10.34 19.07
N TRP A 93 16.40 -9.55 18.24
CA TRP A 93 15.61 -8.40 18.67
C TRP A 93 14.14 -8.58 18.29
#